data_AF-A0A8S9DYJ6-F1
#
_entry.id   AF-A0A8S9DYJ6-F1
#
_cell.length_a   1.000
_cell.length_b   1.000
_cell.length_c   1.000
_cell.angle_alpha   90.00
_cell.angle_beta   90.00
_cell.angle_gamma   90.00
#
_symmetry.space_group_name_H-M   'P 1'
#
loop_
_entity.id
_entity.type
_entity.pdbx_description
1 polymer ?
#
loop_
_entity_poly.entity_id
_entity_poly.type
_entity_poly.pdbx_seq_one_letter_code
_entity_poly.pdbx_strand_id
1 'polypeptide(L)'
;MHAGKLSRQVLLVVLAVLLIPACGHPNAGTAMPDGVPVSASALPDADFAGAQLVGKFCGQCHGVPAPTSRAAATWRLVVERMVLLMKKTGKTVPGDHETELINTYLLKHAGQAGTVKLSRHAAALLPEWR
;
A
#
# COMPACT_ATOMS: atom_id res chain seq x y z
N MET A 1 54.47 -0.60 34.83
CA MET A 1 53.06 -1.02 35.02
C MET A 1 52.19 0.19 34.66
N HIS A 2 51.78 0.32 33.40
CA HIS A 2 51.10 1.52 32.90
C HIS A 2 49.60 1.45 33.21
N ALA A 3 49.19 2.02 34.35
CA ALA A 3 47.77 2.27 34.65
C ALA A 3 47.25 3.33 33.66
N GLY A 4 46.38 2.91 32.75
CA GLY A 4 45.91 3.67 31.60
C GLY A 4 45.21 4.97 32.00
N LYS A 5 45.76 6.09 31.55
CA LYS A 5 45.02 7.36 31.43
C LYS A 5 43.92 7.15 30.39
N LEU A 6 42.71 6.84 30.83
CA LEU A 6 41.54 7.04 29.99
C LEU A 6 41.47 8.55 29.70
N SER A 7 41.85 8.92 28.48
CA SER A 7 41.77 10.30 28.01
C SER A 7 40.34 10.80 28.19
N ARG A 8 40.19 12.02 28.70
CA ARG A 8 38.89 12.67 28.90
C ARG A 8 38.00 12.60 27.66
N GLN A 9 38.61 12.56 26.47
CA GLN A 9 37.89 12.36 25.22
C GLN A 9 37.23 10.98 25.10
N VAL A 10 37.90 9.91 25.53
CA VAL A 10 37.33 8.54 25.52
C VAL A 10 36.13 8.45 26.45
N LEU A 11 36.22 9.08 27.63
CA LEU A 11 35.10 9.11 28.58
C LEU A 11 33.91 9.92 28.04
N LEU A 12 34.16 11.06 27.40
CA LEU A 12 33.11 11.89 26.79
C LEU A 12 32.43 11.19 25.61
N VAL A 13 33.18 10.46 24.79
CA VAL A 13 32.62 9.71 23.65
C VAL A 13 31.74 8.55 24.14
N VAL A 14 32.17 7.80 25.16
CA VAL A 14 31.36 6.71 25.73
C VAL A 14 30.08 7.26 26.37
N LEU A 15 30.15 8.37 27.10
CA LEU A 15 28.97 8.99 27.70
C LEU A 15 27.98 9.50 26.65
N ALA A 16 28.48 10.06 25.54
CA ALA A 16 27.65 10.55 24.45
C ALA A 16 26.93 9.41 23.70
N VAL A 17 27.57 8.25 23.51
CA VAL A 17 26.96 7.08 22.86
C VAL A 17 25.84 6.48 23.73
N LEU A 18 25.99 6.49 25.06
CA LEU A 18 24.99 5.96 26.00
C LEU A 18 23.75 6.85 26.16
N LEU A 19 23.84 8.13 25.76
CA LEU A 19 22.73 9.10 25.80
C LEU A 19 22.02 9.26 24.45
N ILE A 20 22.41 8.50 23.42
CA ILE A 20 21.65 8.45 22.18
C ILE A 20 20.32 7.77 22.52
N PRO A 21 19.18 8.47 22.49
CA PRO A 21 17.91 7.80 22.61
C PRO A 21 17.84 6.85 21.42
N ALA A 22 17.77 5.54 21.70
CA ALA A 22 17.36 4.60 20.69
C ALA A 22 15.93 5.01 20.32
N CYS A 23 15.78 5.89 19.33
CA CYS A 23 14.55 6.02 18.59
C CYS A 23 14.32 4.60 18.06
N GLY A 24 13.45 3.87 18.78
CA GLY A 24 13.04 2.54 18.38
C GLY A 24 12.65 2.67 16.92
N HIS A 25 13.32 1.92 16.06
CA HIS A 25 12.77 1.65 14.76
C HIS A 25 11.59 0.73 15.04
N PRO A 26 10.32 1.18 14.96
CA PRO A 26 9.30 0.20 14.69
C PRO A 26 9.74 -0.43 13.38
N ASN A 27 10.01 -1.72 13.41
CA ASN A 27 9.78 -2.64 12.31
C ASN A 27 8.28 -2.60 11.97
N ALA A 28 7.78 -1.41 11.63
CA ALA A 28 6.67 -1.21 10.74
C ALA A 28 7.21 -1.69 9.41
N GLY A 29 6.87 -2.92 9.05
CA GLY A 29 6.89 -3.32 7.64
C GLY A 29 6.30 -2.15 6.88
N THR A 30 7.06 -1.61 5.94
CA THR A 30 6.69 -0.42 5.17
C THR A 30 5.24 -0.54 4.79
N ALA A 31 4.38 0.24 5.46
CA ALA A 31 3.00 0.39 5.05
C ALA A 31 3.11 0.83 3.59
N MET A 32 2.65 -0.02 2.68
CA MET A 32 2.51 0.40 1.30
C MET A 32 1.71 1.70 1.34
N PRO A 33 2.11 2.76 0.61
CA PRO A 33 1.29 3.94 0.44
C PRO A 33 0.10 3.57 -0.47
N ASP A 34 -0.72 2.63 -0.02
CA ASP A 34 -2.05 2.43 -0.56
C ASP A 34 -2.82 3.67 -0.13
N GLY A 35 -3.29 4.41 -1.13
CA GLY A 35 -3.91 5.71 -0.98
C GLY A 35 -4.89 5.77 0.18
N VAL A 36 -5.00 6.96 0.77
CA VAL A 36 -5.87 7.25 1.92
C VAL A 36 -7.18 6.48 1.78
N PRO A 37 -7.46 5.52 2.68
CA PRO A 37 -8.67 4.72 2.57
C PRO A 37 -9.88 5.63 2.62
N VAL A 38 -10.73 5.53 1.60
CA VAL A 38 -11.98 6.30 1.57
C VAL A 38 -13.08 5.52 2.27
N SER A 39 -14.01 6.23 2.92
CA SER A 39 -15.27 5.62 3.34
C SER A 39 -16.00 5.08 2.10
N ALA A 40 -16.70 3.94 2.23
CA ALA A 40 -17.56 3.43 1.16
C ALA A 40 -18.62 4.47 0.72
N SER A 41 -19.09 5.32 1.65
CA SER A 41 -20.04 6.41 1.35
C SER A 41 -19.42 7.60 0.62
N ALA A 42 -18.09 7.70 0.56
CA ALA A 42 -17.37 8.76 -0.13
C ALA A 42 -16.99 8.38 -1.57
N LEU A 43 -17.42 7.20 -2.04
CA LEU A 43 -17.19 6.74 -3.40
C LEU A 43 -18.02 7.52 -4.41
N PRO A 44 -17.47 7.85 -5.60
CA PRO A 44 -18.26 8.35 -6.73
C PRO A 44 -19.44 7.42 -7.03
N ASP A 45 -20.58 7.97 -7.44
CA ASP A 45 -21.80 7.20 -7.74
C ASP A 45 -22.12 6.14 -6.66
N ALA A 46 -22.09 6.51 -5.38
CA ALA A 46 -22.22 5.58 -4.25
C ALA A 46 -23.47 4.67 -4.31
N ASP A 47 -24.54 5.13 -4.96
CA ASP A 47 -25.78 4.35 -5.15
C ASP A 47 -25.63 3.26 -6.22
N PHE A 48 -24.60 3.32 -7.07
CA PHE A 48 -24.31 2.27 -8.04
C PHE A 48 -23.95 0.97 -7.33
N ALA A 49 -24.54 -0.14 -7.76
CA ALA A 49 -24.32 -1.45 -7.14
C ALA A 49 -22.83 -1.80 -7.01
N GLY A 50 -22.02 -1.50 -8.04
CA GLY A 50 -20.57 -1.72 -7.99
C GLY A 50 -19.84 -0.92 -6.92
N ALA A 51 -20.27 0.30 -6.59
CA ALA A 51 -19.67 1.11 -5.52
C ALA A 51 -19.92 0.48 -4.13
N GLN A 52 -21.16 0.02 -3.89
CA GLN A 52 -21.53 -0.68 -2.67
C GLN A 52 -20.77 -2.00 -2.53
N LEU A 53 -20.60 -2.74 -3.62
CA LEU A 53 -19.83 -3.99 -3.65
C LEU A 53 -18.34 -3.73 -3.39
N VAL A 54 -17.75 -2.66 -3.93
CA VAL A 54 -16.38 -2.24 -3.60
C VAL A 54 -16.23 -1.97 -2.11
N GLY A 55 -17.17 -1.24 -1.49
CA GLY A 55 -17.18 -1.04 -0.05
C GLY A 55 -17.26 -2.36 0.75
N LYS A 56 -18.17 -3.25 0.37
CA LYS A 56 -18.40 -4.56 1.01
C LYS A 56 -17.20 -5.51 0.90
N PHE A 57 -16.56 -5.59 -0.27
CA PHE A 57 -15.54 -6.61 -0.55
C PHE A 57 -14.12 -6.10 -0.37
N CYS A 58 -13.79 -4.91 -0.88
CA CYS A 58 -12.43 -4.36 -0.74
C CYS A 58 -12.14 -3.89 0.69
N GLY A 59 -13.17 -3.51 1.46
CA GLY A 59 -13.07 -3.06 2.85
C GLY A 59 -12.85 -4.17 3.89
N GLN A 60 -12.78 -5.46 3.50
CA GLN A 60 -12.76 -6.57 4.45
C GLN A 60 -11.42 -6.77 5.19
N CYS A 61 -10.34 -6.19 4.68
CA CYS A 61 -8.98 -6.39 5.20
C CYS A 61 -8.29 -5.08 5.58
N HIS A 62 -8.49 -4.03 4.79
CA HIS A 62 -8.03 -2.67 5.03
C HIS A 62 -9.07 -1.71 4.45
N GLY A 63 -8.80 -0.41 4.45
CA GLY A 63 -9.78 0.54 3.94
C GLY A 63 -9.95 0.50 2.41
N VAL A 64 -11.03 1.12 1.95
CA VAL A 64 -11.51 0.99 0.57
C VAL A 64 -10.63 1.82 -0.37
N PRO A 65 -10.15 1.26 -1.49
CA PRO A 65 -9.33 2.00 -2.42
C PRO A 65 -10.17 3.02 -3.20
N ALA A 66 -9.64 4.22 -3.41
CA ALA A 66 -10.23 5.18 -4.33
C ALA A 66 -10.10 4.68 -5.78
N PRO A 67 -11.16 4.67 -6.60
CA PRO A 67 -11.09 4.21 -8.00
C PRO A 67 -10.08 4.99 -8.85
N THR A 68 -9.83 6.26 -8.50
CA THR A 68 -8.84 7.11 -9.17
C THR A 68 -7.39 6.77 -8.85
N SER A 69 -7.12 5.92 -7.87
CA SER A 69 -5.76 5.57 -7.44
C SER A 69 -4.97 4.76 -8.46
N ARG A 70 -5.64 4.19 -9.48
CA ARG A 70 -5.01 3.35 -10.51
C ARG A 70 -5.61 3.60 -11.88
N ALA A 71 -4.81 3.32 -12.91
CA ALA A 71 -5.25 3.37 -14.31
C ALA A 71 -6.25 2.24 -14.61
N ALA A 72 -7.21 2.50 -15.50
CA ALA A 72 -8.25 1.54 -15.91
C ALA A 72 -7.66 0.16 -16.28
N ALA A 73 -6.58 0.14 -17.06
CA ALA A 73 -5.92 -1.08 -17.52
C ALA A 73 -5.41 -2.00 -16.38
N THR A 74 -5.24 -1.47 -15.16
CA THR A 74 -4.69 -2.22 -14.03
C THR A 74 -5.75 -2.72 -13.04
N TRP A 75 -6.97 -2.17 -13.08
CA TRP A 75 -7.99 -2.49 -12.07
C TRP A 75 -8.42 -3.95 -12.08
N ARG A 76 -8.57 -4.56 -13.26
CA ARG A 76 -8.94 -5.99 -13.37
C ARG A 76 -7.95 -6.91 -12.65
N LEU A 77 -6.65 -6.66 -12.84
CA LEU A 77 -5.59 -7.42 -12.16
C LEU A 77 -5.64 -7.26 -10.62
N VAL A 78 -6.02 -6.07 -10.14
CA VAL A 78 -6.19 -5.84 -8.69
C VAL A 78 -7.37 -6.64 -8.15
N VAL A 79 -8.51 -6.65 -8.85
CA VAL A 79 -9.69 -7.41 -8.46
C VAL A 79 -9.40 -8.91 -8.45
N GLU A 80 -8.70 -9.42 -9.47
CA GLU A 80 -8.26 -10.82 -9.53
C GLU A 80 -7.36 -11.18 -8.33
N ARG A 81 -6.35 -10.35 -8.04
CA ARG A 81 -5.47 -10.56 -6.89
C ARG A 81 -6.23 -10.50 -5.56
N MET A 82 -7.17 -9.56 -5.42
CA MET A 82 -8.02 -9.44 -4.24
C MET A 82 -8.82 -10.73 -4.02
N VAL A 83 -9.52 -11.22 -5.06
CA VAL A 83 -10.30 -12.46 -5.01
C VAL A 83 -9.43 -13.66 -4.63
N LEU A 84 -8.23 -13.78 -5.20
CA LEU A 84 -7.29 -14.85 -4.86
C LEU A 84 -6.85 -14.80 -3.40
N LEU A 85 -6.54 -13.60 -2.88
CA LEU A 85 -6.15 -13.43 -1.49
C LEU A 85 -7.31 -13.74 -0.54
N MET A 86 -8.52 -13.27 -0.85
CA MET A 86 -9.71 -13.52 -0.06
C MET A 86 -10.02 -15.02 0.08
N LYS A 87 -9.88 -15.78 -1.03
CA LYS A 87 -9.99 -17.25 -1.01
C LYS A 87 -8.95 -17.87 -0.06
N LYS A 88 -7.69 -17.44 -0.13
CA LYS A 88 -6.60 -17.96 0.71
C LYS A 88 -6.79 -17.65 2.20
N THR A 89 -7.39 -16.50 2.52
CA THR A 89 -7.56 -16.04 3.91
C THR A 89 -8.96 -16.31 4.47
N GLY A 90 -9.80 -17.10 3.79
CA GLY A 90 -11.15 -17.44 4.25
C GLY A 90 -12.11 -16.26 4.35
N LYS A 91 -11.89 -15.19 3.56
CA LYS A 91 -12.78 -14.03 3.50
C LYS A 91 -13.96 -14.28 2.55
N THR A 92 -15.02 -13.50 2.66
CA THR A 92 -16.20 -13.65 1.81
C THR A 92 -15.89 -13.16 0.40
N VAL A 93 -15.79 -14.07 -0.56
CA VAL A 93 -15.44 -13.78 -1.96
C VAL A 93 -16.67 -13.31 -2.75
N PRO A 94 -16.57 -12.28 -3.61
CA PRO A 94 -17.67 -11.91 -4.51
C PRO A 94 -17.96 -13.02 -5.52
N GLY A 95 -19.23 -13.22 -5.86
CA GLY A 95 -19.63 -14.07 -6.99
C GLY A 95 -19.24 -13.47 -8.34
N ASP A 96 -19.43 -14.22 -9.44
CA ASP A 96 -19.02 -13.78 -10.78
C ASP A 96 -19.74 -12.49 -11.22
N HIS A 97 -21.04 -12.41 -11.00
CA HIS A 97 -21.82 -11.21 -11.33
C HIS A 97 -21.42 -10.00 -10.46
N GLU A 98 -21.18 -10.21 -9.16
CA GLU A 98 -20.68 -9.16 -8.27
C GLU A 98 -19.28 -8.68 -8.71
N THR A 99 -18.42 -9.61 -9.13
CA THR A 99 -17.07 -9.31 -9.65
C THR A 99 -17.14 -8.45 -10.90
N GLU A 100 -18.08 -8.72 -11.81
CA GLU A 100 -18.27 -7.91 -13.02
C GLU A 100 -18.77 -6.49 -12.68
N LEU A 101 -19.68 -6.34 -11.72
CA LEU A 101 -20.15 -5.03 -11.27
C LEU A 101 -19.03 -4.22 -10.59
N ILE A 102 -18.19 -4.88 -9.78
CA ILE A 102 -17.00 -4.28 -9.19
C ILE A 102 -16.04 -3.78 -10.29
N ASN A 103 -15.74 -4.63 -11.28
CA ASN A 103 -14.86 -4.27 -12.39
C ASN A 103 -15.44 -3.10 -13.20
N THR A 104 -16.73 -3.17 -13.55
CA THR A 104 -17.43 -2.11 -14.29
C THR A 104 -17.31 -0.77 -13.58
N TYR A 105 -17.57 -0.75 -12.26
CA TYR A 105 -17.46 0.46 -11.46
C TYR A 105 -16.03 1.00 -11.40
N LEU A 106 -15.05 0.16 -11.07
CA LEU A 106 -13.64 0.58 -10.95
C LEU A 106 -13.08 1.09 -12.28
N LEU A 107 -13.47 0.48 -13.40
CA LEU A 107 -13.08 0.93 -14.74
C LEU A 107 -13.72 2.25 -15.11
N LYS A 108 -15.02 2.44 -14.82
CA LYS A 108 -15.75 3.69 -15.10
C LYS A 108 -15.15 4.88 -14.35
N HIS A 109 -14.70 4.68 -13.12
CA HIS A 109 -14.16 5.74 -12.26
C HIS A 109 -12.63 5.72 -12.13
N ALA A 110 -11.95 4.97 -13.00
CA ALA A 110 -10.51 4.81 -12.95
C ALA A 110 -9.77 6.14 -13.11
N GLY A 111 -8.58 6.20 -12.54
CA GLY A 111 -7.65 7.27 -12.85
C GLY A 111 -7.26 7.22 -14.31
N GLN A 112 -6.95 8.37 -14.89
CA GLN A 112 -6.32 8.41 -16.20
C GLN A 112 -4.99 7.66 -16.11
N ALA A 113 -4.61 6.92 -17.16
CA ALA A 113 -3.26 6.39 -17.27
C ALA A 113 -2.32 7.60 -17.30
N GLY A 114 -1.74 7.94 -16.15
CA GLY A 114 -0.78 9.03 -16.06
C GLY A 114 0.28 8.78 -17.11
N THR A 115 0.47 9.73 -18.02
CA THR A 115 1.64 9.75 -18.88
C THR A 115 2.84 9.91 -17.96
N VAL A 116 3.38 8.79 -17.50
CA VAL A 116 4.71 8.77 -16.90
C VAL A 116 5.62 9.28 -18.00
N LYS A 117 5.97 10.57 -17.92
CA LYS A 117 7.03 11.15 -18.72
C LYS A 117 8.28 10.42 -18.27
N LEU A 118 8.62 9.34 -18.98
CA LEU A 118 9.74 8.45 -18.65
C LEU A 118 10.98 9.35 -18.58
N SER A 119 11.42 9.70 -17.36
CA SER A 119 12.70 10.37 -17.21
C SER A 119 13.75 9.37 -17.69
N ARG A 120 14.71 9.83 -18.48
CA ARG A 120 15.73 9.03 -19.17
C ARG A 120 16.61 8.14 -18.26
N HIS A 121 16.31 8.05 -16.97
CA HIS A 121 17.04 7.31 -15.95
C HIS A 121 16.31 6.05 -15.44
N ALA A 122 15.07 5.79 -15.84
CA ALA A 122 14.28 4.66 -15.32
C ALA A 122 14.52 3.30 -16.01
N ALA A 123 15.38 3.23 -17.04
CA ALA A 123 15.58 2.00 -17.82
C ALA A 123 16.44 0.92 -17.13
N ALA A 124 17.02 1.19 -15.95
CA ALA A 124 18.01 0.32 -15.33
C ALA A 124 17.54 -0.47 -14.09
N LEU A 125 16.28 -0.33 -13.65
CA LEU A 125 15.80 -0.96 -12.40
C LEU A 125 14.40 -1.57 -12.55
N LEU A 126 14.25 -2.55 -13.44
CA LEU A 126 13.10 -3.47 -13.37
C LEU A 126 13.57 -4.75 -12.67
N PRO A 127 13.12 -5.05 -11.44
CA PRO A 127 13.31 -6.38 -10.87
C PRO A 127 12.44 -7.40 -11.62
N GLU A 128 13.02 -8.55 -11.96
CA GLU A 128 12.30 -9.70 -12.49
C GLU A 128 11.41 -10.34 -11.43
N TRP A 129 10.17 -9.86 -11.30
CA TRP A 129 9.14 -10.54 -10.53
C TRP A 129 8.71 -11.84 -11.24
N ARG A 130 9.38 -12.95 -10.93
CA ARG A 130 8.86 -14.32 -11.04
C ARG A 130 8.38 -14.82 -9.68
#